data_AF-A0A922M7R9-F1
#
_entry.id   AF-A0A922M7R9-F1
#
_cell.length_a   1.000
_cell.length_b   1.000
_cell.length_c   1.000
_cell.angle_alpha   90.00
_cell.angle_beta   90.00
_cell.angle_gamma   90.00
#
_symmetry.space_group_name_H-M   'P 1'
#
loop_
_entity.id
_entity.type
_entity.pdbx_description
1 polymer ?
#
loop_
_entity_poly.entity_id
_entity_poly.type
_entity_poly.pdbx_seq_one_letter_code
_entity_poly.pdbx_strand_id
1 'polypeptide(L)'
;MPPRKVRTDQKPGDVDAQSSSDEEPRRSSPVLMSGDQLTSFLTAFANSQAEANRQLVESLMASHAAGGFTATPSPTPSSTSKAGNMSKCTARFDGQNRDPEIVESFIDSVEMYKECALVNDDLALRGLPMLLHGEAAVWWRGIRTEVSSWSEAVKRLRSMYGTPCPAHKLYRKIFANEQSEELADSFIVRIRGMIAKFPYVLPEEAKIDIIYGLLHKRIRKRLPRDTVNSIESLIDKARDIEESIMEDSSASTSSQSAHSAPTETTTPTARSAPAGPRAPRAAATCNNLAGNGVTTPSLSGAGAQQSISHTVSTAKETLERQQDVRKSYADKNRSSTHEYLEGDLVLMRTHTLSNAAKGVTSKFNPKRDGPYVVSKKVSPTTYLLAHDKTGEIFGKYHVSDLRPYHAREGECPEPIIPKRNRGRPRK
;
A
#
# COMPACT_ATOMS: atom_id res chain seq x y z
N MET A 1 -7.03 31.85 -7.22
CA MET A 1 -6.40 33.14 -6.82
C MET A 1 -7.41 33.93 -6.00
N PRO A 2 -7.04 34.50 -4.84
CA PRO A 2 -7.90 35.41 -4.08
C PRO A 2 -7.78 36.86 -4.60
N PRO A 3 -8.81 37.71 -4.43
CA PRO A 3 -8.74 39.12 -4.81
C PRO A 3 -7.93 39.96 -3.80
N ARG A 4 -7.31 41.04 -4.31
CA ARG A 4 -6.39 41.93 -3.56
C ARG A 4 -7.13 42.90 -2.63
N LYS A 5 -6.54 43.19 -1.47
CA LYS A 5 -6.87 44.39 -0.67
C LYS A 5 -6.26 45.63 -1.33
N VAL A 6 -7.04 46.69 -1.46
CA VAL A 6 -6.58 48.03 -1.84
C VAL A 6 -6.03 48.73 -0.58
N ARG A 7 -4.95 49.50 -0.75
CA ARG A 7 -4.29 50.29 0.29
C ARG A 7 -4.45 51.76 -0.09
N THR A 8 -5.08 52.56 0.76
CA THR A 8 -5.22 54.01 0.58
C THR A 8 -4.13 54.73 1.37
N ASP A 9 -3.30 55.50 0.67
CA ASP A 9 -2.37 56.46 1.27
C ASP A 9 -3.11 57.75 1.63
N GLN A 10 -2.72 58.39 2.74
CA GLN A 10 -2.90 59.83 2.91
C GLN A 10 -1.78 60.40 3.80
N LYS A 11 -1.25 61.55 3.37
CA LYS A 11 -0.14 62.29 3.99
C LYS A 11 -0.67 63.32 5.02
N PRO A 12 0.16 63.82 5.94
CA PRO A 12 -0.24 64.73 7.01
C PRO A 12 -0.16 66.21 6.59
N GLY A 13 -0.77 67.08 7.42
CA GLY A 13 -0.56 68.52 7.42
C GLY A 13 -0.88 69.11 8.81
N ASP A 14 0.11 69.80 9.38
CA ASP A 14 -0.02 70.74 10.51
C ASP A 14 -0.84 71.99 10.05
N VAL A 15 -1.26 72.97 10.87
CA VAL A 15 -0.96 73.41 12.26
C VAL A 15 -2.20 74.20 12.76
N ASP A 16 -2.41 74.34 14.08
CA ASP A 16 -2.40 75.65 14.77
C ASP A 16 -2.73 75.53 16.28
N ALA A 17 -2.28 76.50 17.08
CA ALA A 17 -2.16 76.37 18.53
C ALA A 17 -2.67 77.57 19.34
N GLN A 18 -3.17 77.30 20.56
CA GLN A 18 -3.41 78.20 21.71
C GLN A 18 -3.93 77.31 22.87
N SER A 19 -3.77 77.57 24.17
CA SER A 19 -2.81 78.37 24.97
C SER A 19 -3.06 78.07 26.46
N SER A 20 -2.02 77.90 27.29
CA SER A 20 -2.02 77.88 28.78
C SER A 20 -2.93 76.84 29.50
N SER A 21 -2.61 76.29 30.68
CA SER A 21 -1.76 76.81 31.78
C SER A 21 -0.96 75.71 32.49
N ASP A 22 0.06 76.14 33.25
CA ASP A 22 0.90 75.31 34.13
C ASP A 22 0.12 74.62 35.27
N GLU A 23 0.58 73.43 35.71
CA GLU A 23 1.00 73.18 37.09
C GLU A 23 1.80 71.85 37.21
N GLU A 24 3.00 71.88 37.79
CA GLU A 24 3.88 70.70 37.97
C GLU A 24 3.93 70.23 39.44
N PRO A 25 3.37 69.06 39.80
CA PRO A 25 3.56 68.46 41.12
C PRO A 25 4.83 67.61 41.17
N ARG A 26 5.73 68.02 42.05
CA ARG A 26 7.04 67.44 42.35
C ARG A 26 7.01 65.91 42.54
N ARG A 27 8.04 65.22 42.03
CA ARG A 27 8.31 63.79 42.33
C ARG A 27 8.41 63.55 43.84
N SER A 28 7.46 62.81 44.41
CA SER A 28 7.59 62.19 45.73
C SER A 28 8.47 60.93 45.64
N SER A 29 9.50 60.83 46.48
CA SER A 29 10.32 59.63 46.63
C SER A 29 9.48 58.43 47.12
N PRO A 30 9.84 57.19 46.73
CA PRO A 30 9.15 56.00 47.23
C PRO A 30 9.42 55.85 48.73
N VAL A 31 8.34 55.76 49.52
CA VAL A 31 8.42 55.48 50.96
C VAL A 31 8.86 54.03 51.15
N LEU A 32 10.11 53.83 51.58
CA LEU A 32 10.57 52.54 52.06
C LEU A 32 9.92 52.26 53.43
N MET A 33 9.10 51.21 53.50
CA MET A 33 8.58 50.70 54.77
C MET A 33 9.78 50.30 55.65
N SER A 34 9.87 50.85 56.87
CA SER A 34 10.93 50.48 57.81
C SER A 34 10.90 48.98 58.13
N GLY A 35 12.06 48.38 58.36
CA GLY A 35 12.19 46.92 58.57
C GLY A 35 11.28 46.37 59.66
N ASP A 36 11.02 47.16 60.71
CA ASP A 36 10.13 46.79 61.82
C ASP A 36 8.65 46.70 61.38
N GLN A 37 8.21 47.56 60.45
CA GLN A 37 6.85 47.52 59.90
C GLN A 37 6.66 46.28 59.01
N LEU A 38 7.67 45.94 58.20
CA LEU A 38 7.65 44.70 57.40
C LEU A 38 7.66 43.45 58.30
N THR A 39 8.46 43.45 59.35
CA THR A 39 8.55 42.34 60.32
C THR A 39 7.24 42.18 61.10
N SER A 40 6.62 43.28 61.49
CA SER A 40 5.28 43.30 62.10
C SER A 40 4.23 42.69 61.14
N PHE A 41 4.23 43.10 59.88
CA PHE A 41 3.31 42.54 58.87
C PHE A 41 3.51 41.04 58.63
N LEU A 42 4.75 40.58 58.51
CA LEU A 42 5.06 39.16 58.32
C LEU A 42 4.67 38.32 59.55
N THR A 43 4.83 38.86 60.76
CA THR A 43 4.42 38.21 62.01
C THR A 43 2.90 38.14 62.12
N ALA A 44 2.19 39.24 61.80
CA ALA A 44 0.73 39.27 61.77
C ALA A 44 0.15 38.31 60.73
N PHE A 45 0.78 38.23 59.54
CA PHE A 45 0.38 37.29 58.49
C PHE A 45 0.62 35.82 58.90
N ALA A 46 1.78 35.52 59.50
CA ALA A 46 2.07 34.18 60.02
C ALA A 46 1.10 33.75 61.11
N ASN A 47 0.77 34.65 62.05
CA ASN A 47 -0.23 34.40 63.09
C ASN A 47 -1.63 34.18 62.51
N SER A 48 -2.06 35.03 61.55
CA SER A 48 -3.35 34.87 60.87
C SER A 48 -3.48 33.52 60.14
N GLN A 49 -2.41 33.07 59.47
CA GLN A 49 -2.38 31.75 58.82
C GLN A 49 -2.37 30.60 59.83
N ALA A 50 -1.69 30.74 60.97
CA ALA A 50 -1.72 29.75 62.05
C ALA A 50 -3.11 29.65 62.70
N GLU A 51 -3.82 30.78 62.83
CA GLU A 51 -5.17 30.87 63.40
C GLU A 51 -6.22 30.26 62.45
N ALA A 52 -6.13 30.55 61.14
CA ALA A 52 -6.95 29.90 60.12
C ALA A 52 -6.74 28.38 60.09
N ASN A 53 -5.49 27.91 60.18
CA ASN A 53 -5.18 26.48 60.26
C ASN A 53 -5.73 25.84 61.54
N ARG A 54 -5.70 26.54 62.69
CA ARG A 54 -6.33 26.09 63.94
C ARG A 54 -7.84 25.92 63.78
N GLN A 55 -8.54 26.91 63.25
CA GLN A 55 -9.99 26.84 63.04
C GLN A 55 -10.40 25.70 62.11
N LEU A 56 -9.59 25.39 61.10
CA LEU A 56 -9.81 24.29 60.16
C LEU A 56 -9.64 22.92 60.86
N VAL A 57 -8.59 22.76 61.66
CA VAL A 57 -8.38 21.55 62.48
C VAL A 57 -9.46 21.39 63.55
N GLU A 58 -9.88 22.47 64.20
CA GLU A 58 -10.95 22.47 65.21
C GLU A 58 -12.31 22.11 64.60
N SER A 59 -12.61 22.61 63.38
CA SER A 59 -13.80 22.21 62.61
C SER A 59 -13.78 20.73 62.21
N LEU A 60 -12.61 20.21 61.83
CA LEU A 60 -12.43 18.78 61.53
C LEU A 60 -12.59 17.91 62.79
N MET A 61 -12.02 18.30 63.92
CA MET A 61 -12.20 17.63 65.22
C MET A 61 -13.68 17.63 65.64
N ALA A 62 -14.36 18.77 65.52
CA ALA A 62 -15.79 18.88 65.82
C ALA A 62 -16.66 17.99 64.91
N SER A 63 -16.29 17.85 63.63
CA SER A 63 -16.98 16.96 62.68
C SER A 63 -16.84 15.47 63.00
N HIS A 64 -15.76 15.07 63.69
CA HIS A 64 -15.50 13.68 64.07
C HIS A 64 -15.98 13.33 65.49
N ALA A 65 -16.10 14.32 66.39
CA ALA A 65 -16.67 14.12 67.72
C ALA A 65 -18.18 13.82 67.70
N ALA A 66 -18.90 14.28 66.67
CA ALA A 66 -20.34 14.06 66.49
C ALA A 66 -20.67 12.75 65.73
N GLY A 67 -20.07 11.63 66.15
CA GLY A 67 -20.39 10.30 65.63
C GLY A 67 -21.74 9.77 66.16
N GLY A 68 -22.85 10.11 65.49
CA GLY A 68 -24.20 9.64 65.84
C GLY A 68 -25.05 9.39 64.60
N PHE A 69 -25.50 8.14 64.41
CA PHE A 69 -26.31 7.72 63.26
C PHE A 69 -27.68 8.41 63.22
N THR A 70 -28.06 8.98 62.07
CA THR A 70 -29.38 8.83 61.40
C THR A 70 -29.43 9.67 60.12
N ALA A 71 -29.44 9.01 58.95
CA ALA A 71 -29.50 9.71 57.67
C ALA A 71 -30.93 10.11 57.31
N THR A 72 -31.25 11.40 57.37
CA THR A 72 -32.47 11.98 56.77
C THR A 72 -32.07 13.11 55.82
N PRO A 73 -32.11 12.92 54.48
CA PRO A 73 -31.70 13.96 53.55
C PRO A 73 -32.85 14.94 53.29
N SER A 74 -32.72 16.16 53.84
CA SER A 74 -33.42 17.34 53.32
C SER A 74 -32.69 17.85 52.07
N PRO A 75 -33.37 18.43 51.05
CA PRO A 75 -32.80 18.55 49.71
C PRO A 75 -31.88 19.76 49.55
N THR A 76 -30.61 19.61 49.90
CA THR A 76 -29.54 20.28 49.13
C THR A 76 -29.48 19.66 47.74
N PRO A 77 -29.12 20.43 46.68
CA PRO A 77 -28.98 19.89 45.34
C PRO A 77 -27.82 18.91 45.32
N SER A 78 -28.17 17.63 45.49
CA SER A 78 -27.22 16.53 45.52
C SER A 78 -26.43 16.51 44.22
N SER A 79 -25.17 16.10 44.33
CA SER A 79 -24.31 15.83 43.18
C SER A 79 -25.09 15.04 42.15
N THR A 80 -25.36 15.64 40.99
CA THR A 80 -25.83 14.91 39.83
C THR A 80 -24.88 13.73 39.67
N SER A 81 -25.41 12.51 39.68
CA SER A 81 -24.64 11.34 39.26
C SER A 81 -23.99 11.73 37.94
N LYS A 82 -22.65 11.64 37.86
CA LYS A 82 -21.91 12.04 36.66
C LYS A 82 -22.20 11.02 35.56
N ALA A 83 -23.40 11.11 34.98
CA ALA A 83 -23.83 10.34 33.83
C ALA A 83 -22.77 10.54 32.75
N GLY A 84 -22.12 9.45 32.35
CA GLY A 84 -21.06 9.50 31.37
C GLY A 84 -21.58 10.09 30.06
N ASN A 85 -20.67 10.68 29.29
CA ASN A 85 -20.95 11.10 27.93
C ASN A 85 -20.15 10.23 26.95
N MET A 86 -20.66 10.07 25.74
CA MET A 86 -20.03 9.20 24.73
C MET A 86 -18.72 9.80 24.15
N SER A 87 -18.31 11.00 24.56
CA SER A 87 -17.17 11.71 23.96
C SER A 87 -15.80 11.09 24.26
N LYS A 88 -15.68 10.29 25.33
CA LYS A 88 -14.44 9.53 25.64
C LYS A 88 -14.46 8.10 25.07
N CYS A 89 -15.54 7.67 24.43
CA CYS A 89 -15.58 6.38 23.75
C CYS A 89 -14.61 6.40 22.56
N THR A 90 -13.74 5.39 22.47
CA THR A 90 -12.73 5.23 21.41
C THR A 90 -13.22 4.42 20.22
N ALA A 91 -14.36 3.74 20.33
CA ALA A 91 -14.93 2.93 19.25
C ALA A 91 -15.31 3.81 18.04
N ARG A 92 -14.98 3.35 16.83
CA ARG A 92 -15.22 4.08 15.57
C ARG A 92 -15.70 3.09 14.50
N PHE A 93 -16.67 3.50 13.70
CA PHE A 93 -17.23 2.67 12.62
C PHE A 93 -17.49 3.50 11.37
N ASP A 94 -16.97 3.06 10.22
CA ASP A 94 -17.03 3.79 8.95
C ASP A 94 -18.10 3.27 7.97
N GLY A 95 -18.58 2.04 8.16
CA GLY A 95 -19.56 1.38 7.31
C GLY A 95 -19.03 0.85 5.96
N GLN A 96 -17.73 0.96 5.64
CA GLN A 96 -17.21 0.48 4.34
C GLN A 96 -17.16 -1.05 4.29
N ASN A 97 -16.63 -1.67 5.34
CA ASN A 97 -16.54 -3.12 5.42
C ASN A 97 -17.88 -3.72 5.88
N ARG A 98 -18.65 -4.23 4.91
CA ARG A 98 -19.93 -4.96 5.14
C ARG A 98 -19.72 -6.39 5.63
N ASP A 99 -18.81 -6.57 6.59
CA ASP A 99 -18.53 -7.83 7.26
C ASP A 99 -19.19 -7.77 8.65
N PRO A 100 -20.08 -8.73 9.00
CA PRO A 100 -20.96 -8.61 10.17
C PRO A 100 -20.21 -8.55 11.52
N GLU A 101 -19.06 -9.22 11.60
CA GLU A 101 -18.18 -9.20 12.79
C GLU A 101 -17.70 -7.78 13.16
N ILE A 102 -17.52 -6.89 12.17
CA ILE A 102 -16.99 -5.54 12.42
C ILE A 102 -18.08 -4.65 13.03
N VAL A 103 -19.33 -4.81 12.61
CA VAL A 103 -20.44 -4.06 13.21
C VAL A 103 -20.79 -4.61 14.59
N GLU A 104 -20.80 -5.93 14.82
CA GLU A 104 -21.03 -6.48 16.16
C GLU A 104 -19.89 -6.10 17.12
N SER A 105 -18.62 -6.25 16.73
CA SER A 105 -17.49 -5.81 17.56
C SER A 105 -17.53 -4.32 17.91
N PHE A 106 -18.01 -3.48 16.99
CA PHE A 106 -18.27 -2.07 17.29
C PHE A 106 -19.44 -1.88 18.27
N ILE A 107 -20.56 -2.58 18.08
CA ILE A 107 -21.70 -2.53 19.01
C ILE A 107 -21.26 -2.97 20.40
N ASP A 108 -20.62 -4.12 20.53
CA ASP A 108 -20.11 -4.66 21.79
C ASP A 108 -19.19 -3.66 22.50
N SER A 109 -18.29 -3.01 21.76
CA SER A 109 -17.40 -1.97 22.30
C SER A 109 -18.15 -0.74 22.82
N VAL A 110 -19.26 -0.36 22.18
CA VAL A 110 -20.09 0.78 22.57
C VAL A 110 -21.07 0.43 23.69
N GLU A 111 -21.64 -0.77 23.69
CA GLU A 111 -22.48 -1.29 24.77
C GLU A 111 -21.66 -1.48 26.07
N MET A 112 -20.48 -2.11 25.98
CA MET A 112 -19.52 -2.19 27.08
C MET A 112 -19.14 -0.81 27.63
N TYR A 113 -18.83 0.15 26.75
CA TYR A 113 -18.53 1.52 27.18
C TYR A 113 -19.74 2.21 27.85
N LYS A 114 -20.95 2.03 27.29
CA LYS A 114 -22.20 2.57 27.81
C LYS A 114 -22.49 2.06 29.22
N GLU A 115 -22.23 0.79 29.48
CA GLU A 115 -22.31 0.17 30.81
C GLU A 115 -21.25 0.74 31.76
N CYS A 116 -19.97 0.67 31.41
CA CYS A 116 -18.88 1.15 32.27
C CYS A 116 -18.96 2.64 32.61
N ALA A 117 -19.44 3.47 31.69
CA ALA A 117 -19.58 4.91 31.89
C ALA A 117 -20.98 5.34 32.37
N LEU A 118 -21.90 4.39 32.63
CA LEU A 118 -23.28 4.64 33.07
C LEU A 118 -23.99 5.69 32.21
N VAL A 119 -23.93 5.50 30.88
CA VAL A 119 -24.52 6.42 29.91
C VAL A 119 -25.98 6.05 29.65
N ASN A 120 -26.91 6.95 30.02
CA ASN A 120 -28.33 6.79 29.73
C ASN A 120 -28.59 6.66 28.22
N ASP A 121 -29.60 5.88 27.84
CA ASP A 121 -29.96 5.61 26.44
C ASP A 121 -30.15 6.88 25.61
N ASP A 122 -30.77 7.92 26.16
CA ASP A 122 -30.95 9.22 25.48
C ASP A 122 -29.63 9.96 25.23
N LEU A 123 -28.63 9.79 26.10
CA LEU A 123 -27.29 10.36 25.95
C LEU A 123 -26.47 9.52 24.97
N ALA A 124 -26.60 8.20 25.01
CA ALA A 124 -25.98 7.27 24.08
C ALA A 124 -26.49 7.50 22.65
N LEU A 125 -27.80 7.62 22.45
CA LEU A 125 -28.43 7.90 21.14
C LEU A 125 -28.00 9.26 20.56
N ARG A 126 -27.85 10.29 21.40
CA ARG A 126 -27.30 11.59 20.99
C ARG A 126 -25.80 11.53 20.66
N GLY A 127 -25.04 10.69 21.36
CA GLY A 127 -23.60 10.51 21.20
C GLY A 127 -23.18 9.58 20.05
N LEU A 128 -24.02 8.61 19.65
CA LEU A 128 -23.76 7.66 18.57
C LEU A 128 -23.21 8.27 17.27
N PRO A 129 -23.77 9.36 16.70
CA PRO A 129 -23.21 10.00 15.50
C PRO A 129 -21.77 10.53 15.64
N MET A 130 -21.23 10.66 16.86
CA MET A 130 -19.82 11.06 17.08
C MET A 130 -18.85 9.88 16.87
N LEU A 131 -19.36 8.65 16.93
CA LEU A 131 -18.59 7.42 16.74
C LEU A 131 -18.62 6.95 15.27
N LEU A 132 -19.69 7.31 14.55
CA LEU A 132 -19.90 6.97 13.15
C LEU A 132 -19.11 7.90 12.21
N HIS A 133 -18.47 7.30 11.21
CA HIS A 133 -17.64 7.95 10.20
C HIS A 133 -18.09 7.47 8.81
N GLY A 134 -17.53 8.05 7.73
CA GLY A 134 -17.71 7.52 6.37
C GLY A 134 -19.16 7.28 5.93
N GLU A 135 -19.41 6.10 5.34
CA GLU A 135 -20.72 5.64 4.88
C GLU A 135 -21.74 5.56 6.02
N ALA A 136 -21.32 5.10 7.21
CA ALA A 136 -22.17 4.99 8.39
C ALA A 136 -22.66 6.35 8.91
N ALA A 137 -21.83 7.39 8.85
CA ALA A 137 -22.23 8.75 9.25
C ALA A 137 -23.26 9.37 8.28
N VAL A 138 -23.14 9.08 6.98
CA VAL A 138 -24.10 9.50 5.95
C VAL A 138 -25.43 8.78 6.14
N TRP A 139 -25.39 7.45 6.34
CA TRP A 139 -26.57 6.64 6.62
C TRP A 139 -27.33 7.11 7.86
N TRP A 140 -26.63 7.31 8.99
CA TRP A 140 -27.25 7.74 10.25
C TRP A 140 -27.98 9.08 10.12
N ARG A 141 -27.44 10.01 9.33
CA ARG A 141 -28.08 11.31 9.06
C ARG A 141 -29.46 11.16 8.41
N GLY A 142 -29.66 10.14 7.57
CA GLY A 142 -30.93 9.85 6.92
C GLY A 142 -31.97 9.25 7.87
N ILE A 143 -31.57 8.37 8.79
CA ILE A 143 -32.50 7.64 9.66
C ILE A 143 -32.71 8.29 11.04
N ARG A 144 -31.94 9.32 11.42
CA ARG A 144 -31.95 9.92 12.78
C ARG A 144 -33.35 10.35 13.26
N THR A 145 -34.23 10.78 12.37
CA THR A 145 -35.60 11.21 12.72
C THR A 145 -36.57 10.05 12.93
N GLU A 146 -36.23 8.84 12.50
CA GLU A 146 -37.06 7.63 12.62
C GLU A 146 -36.70 6.77 13.84
N VAL A 147 -35.60 7.10 14.54
CA VAL A 147 -35.06 6.31 15.64
C VAL A 147 -35.19 7.07 16.95
N SER A 148 -36.12 6.62 17.80
CA SER A 148 -36.43 7.23 19.10
C SER A 148 -35.79 6.54 20.30
N SER A 149 -35.20 5.35 20.14
CA SER A 149 -34.61 4.57 21.24
C SER A 149 -33.24 3.99 20.88
N TRP A 150 -32.41 3.74 21.90
CA TRP A 150 -31.11 3.09 21.73
C TRP A 150 -31.23 1.69 21.11
N SER A 151 -32.17 0.88 21.59
CA SER A 151 -32.42 -0.48 21.08
C SER A 151 -32.78 -0.48 19.58
N GLU A 152 -33.64 0.45 19.13
CA GLU A 152 -33.98 0.58 17.70
C GLU A 152 -32.77 1.07 16.87
N ALA A 153 -31.93 1.95 17.42
CA ALA A 153 -30.69 2.39 16.76
C ALA A 153 -29.76 1.20 16.47
N VAL A 154 -29.49 0.37 17.50
CA VAL A 154 -28.63 -0.80 17.37
C VAL A 154 -29.25 -1.84 16.44
N LYS A 155 -30.56 -2.10 16.55
CA LYS A 155 -31.30 -3.02 15.66
C LYS A 155 -31.21 -2.59 14.19
N ARG A 156 -31.32 -1.29 13.88
CA ARG A 156 -31.13 -0.78 12.51
C ARG A 156 -29.67 -0.85 12.05
N LEU A 157 -28.70 -0.64 12.94
CA LEU A 157 -27.28 -0.84 12.65
C LEU A 157 -27.01 -2.31 12.24
N ARG A 158 -27.49 -3.27 13.03
CA ARG A 158 -27.42 -4.72 12.75
C ARG A 158 -28.14 -5.08 11.46
N SER A 159 -29.33 -4.52 11.19
CA SER A 159 -30.06 -4.78 9.94
C SER A 159 -29.28 -4.31 8.71
N MET A 160 -28.67 -3.12 8.77
CA MET A 160 -28.02 -2.48 7.61
C MET A 160 -26.60 -3.00 7.33
N TYR A 161 -25.82 -3.31 8.37
CA TYR A 161 -24.41 -3.70 8.25
C TYR A 161 -24.12 -5.13 8.73
N GLY A 162 -25.00 -5.71 9.55
CA GLY A 162 -24.85 -7.04 10.14
C GLY A 162 -25.53 -8.18 9.38
N THR A 163 -26.20 -7.90 8.26
CA THR A 163 -26.76 -8.96 7.40
C THR A 163 -25.63 -9.86 6.88
N PRO A 164 -25.59 -11.17 7.20
CA PRO A 164 -24.51 -12.05 6.80
C PRO A 164 -24.40 -12.13 5.28
N CYS A 165 -23.17 -12.02 4.77
CA CYS A 165 -22.91 -12.00 3.34
C CYS A 165 -23.26 -13.38 2.73
N PRO A 166 -24.22 -13.48 1.79
CA PRO A 166 -24.62 -14.77 1.23
C PRO A 166 -23.48 -15.43 0.47
N ALA A 167 -23.39 -16.76 0.53
CA ALA A 167 -22.27 -17.56 0.02
C ALA A 167 -21.81 -17.18 -1.39
N HIS A 168 -22.73 -16.92 -2.32
CA HIS A 168 -22.40 -16.53 -3.70
C HIS A 168 -21.63 -15.20 -3.80
N LYS A 169 -21.84 -14.25 -2.88
CA LYS A 169 -21.05 -13.00 -2.80
C LYS A 169 -19.69 -13.27 -2.18
N LEU A 170 -19.59 -14.15 -1.18
CA LEU A 170 -18.31 -14.57 -0.60
C LEU A 170 -17.44 -15.29 -1.64
N TYR A 171 -18.00 -16.24 -2.41
CA TYR A 171 -17.28 -16.85 -3.55
C TYR A 171 -16.77 -15.79 -4.54
N ARG A 172 -17.59 -14.81 -4.92
CA ARG A 172 -17.13 -13.73 -5.81
C ARG A 172 -15.98 -12.92 -5.19
N LYS A 173 -16.00 -12.63 -3.89
CA LYS A 173 -14.87 -11.99 -3.19
C LYS A 173 -13.62 -12.89 -3.17
N ILE A 174 -13.77 -14.19 -2.88
CA ILE A 174 -12.68 -15.18 -2.82
C ILE A 174 -11.99 -15.32 -4.18
N PHE A 175 -12.76 -15.49 -5.26
CA PHE A 175 -12.23 -15.68 -6.61
C PHE A 175 -11.84 -14.38 -7.34
N ALA A 176 -12.02 -13.20 -6.71
CA ALA A 176 -11.60 -11.93 -7.31
C ALA A 176 -10.08 -11.67 -7.23
N ASN A 177 -9.40 -12.30 -6.27
CA ASN A 177 -8.00 -12.04 -5.95
C ASN A 177 -7.22 -13.36 -5.77
N GLU A 178 -6.35 -13.69 -6.73
CA GLU A 178 -5.33 -14.74 -6.58
C GLU A 178 -4.19 -14.28 -5.66
N GLN A 179 -3.41 -15.22 -5.12
CA GLN A 179 -2.21 -14.88 -4.32
C GLN A 179 -1.21 -14.09 -5.18
N SER A 180 -0.77 -12.95 -4.64
CA SER A 180 0.22 -12.06 -5.28
C SER A 180 1.60 -12.19 -4.63
N GLU A 181 2.21 -11.09 -4.18
CA GLU A 181 3.55 -11.08 -3.54
C GLU A 181 3.51 -11.31 -2.02
N GLU A 182 2.33 -11.55 -1.46
CA GLU A 182 2.15 -11.87 -0.05
C GLU A 182 2.53 -13.32 0.30
N LEU A 183 2.88 -13.54 1.57
CA LEU A 183 3.17 -14.86 2.13
C LEU A 183 1.94 -15.78 2.04
N ALA A 184 2.18 -17.05 1.70
CA ALA A 184 1.16 -18.07 1.54
C ALA A 184 0.31 -18.23 2.80
N ASP A 185 0.92 -18.28 3.98
CA ASP A 185 0.23 -18.37 5.27
C ASP A 185 -0.82 -17.27 5.44
N SER A 186 -0.44 -16.02 5.17
CA SER A 186 -1.34 -14.86 5.30
C SER A 186 -2.50 -14.91 4.30
N PHE A 187 -2.24 -15.40 3.08
CA PHE A 187 -3.27 -15.63 2.07
C PHE A 187 -4.22 -16.76 2.48
N ILE A 188 -3.69 -17.93 2.85
CA ILE A 188 -4.46 -19.13 3.21
C ILE A 188 -5.34 -18.85 4.44
N VAL A 189 -4.80 -18.20 5.48
CA VAL A 189 -5.57 -17.83 6.69
C VAL A 189 -6.73 -16.88 6.35
N ARG A 190 -6.51 -15.91 5.46
CA ARG A 190 -7.58 -15.00 5.00
C ARG A 190 -8.68 -15.74 4.27
N ILE A 191 -8.33 -16.60 3.31
CA ILE A 191 -9.32 -17.40 2.56
C ILE A 191 -10.04 -18.39 3.49
N ARG A 192 -9.35 -19.03 4.45
CA ARG A 192 -9.94 -19.87 5.51
C ARG A 192 -10.97 -19.07 6.32
N GLY A 193 -10.64 -17.84 6.71
CA GLY A 193 -11.56 -16.92 7.39
C GLY A 193 -12.78 -16.55 6.56
N MET A 194 -12.62 -16.29 5.25
CA MET A 194 -13.76 -16.03 4.36
C MET A 194 -14.67 -17.24 4.16
N ILE A 195 -14.10 -18.45 4.12
CA ILE A 195 -14.83 -19.73 4.04
C ILE A 195 -15.59 -20.00 5.36
N ALA A 196 -15.03 -19.64 6.52
CA ALA A 196 -15.68 -19.80 7.82
C ALA A 196 -16.99 -19.00 7.94
N LYS A 197 -17.14 -17.91 7.17
CA LYS A 197 -18.37 -17.08 7.13
C LYS A 197 -19.50 -17.68 6.27
N PHE A 198 -19.35 -18.90 5.77
CA PHE A 198 -20.37 -19.54 4.94
C PHE A 198 -21.53 -20.08 5.80
N PRO A 199 -22.79 -20.01 5.32
CA PRO A 199 -23.95 -20.54 6.03
C PRO A 199 -24.01 -22.09 6.05
N TYR A 200 -23.05 -22.77 5.43
CA TYR A 200 -22.91 -24.22 5.40
C TYR A 200 -21.43 -24.60 5.45
N VAL A 201 -21.14 -25.80 5.97
CA VAL A 201 -19.77 -26.33 6.04
C VAL A 201 -19.39 -26.94 4.70
N LEU A 202 -18.30 -26.46 4.09
CA LEU A 202 -17.69 -27.12 2.93
C LEU A 202 -16.87 -28.36 3.34
N PRO A 203 -16.88 -29.45 2.55
CA PRO A 203 -15.93 -30.56 2.69
C PRO A 203 -14.47 -30.07 2.64
N GLU A 204 -13.56 -30.72 3.37
CA GLU A 204 -12.18 -30.26 3.47
C GLU A 204 -11.43 -30.31 2.12
N GLU A 205 -11.66 -31.34 1.32
CA GLU A 205 -11.15 -31.47 -0.05
C GLU A 205 -11.50 -30.24 -0.92
N ALA A 206 -12.78 -29.84 -0.90
CA ALA A 206 -13.26 -28.68 -1.65
C ALA A 206 -12.65 -27.36 -1.14
N LYS A 207 -12.39 -27.23 0.17
CA LYS A 207 -11.66 -26.07 0.72
C LYS A 207 -10.24 -26.02 0.19
N ILE A 208 -9.54 -27.16 0.18
CA ILE A 208 -8.17 -27.29 -0.34
C ILE A 208 -8.14 -26.97 -1.84
N ASP A 209 -9.09 -27.45 -2.64
CA ASP A 209 -9.15 -27.18 -4.08
C ASP A 209 -9.32 -25.69 -4.40
N ILE A 210 -10.21 -25.00 -3.67
CA ILE A 210 -10.42 -23.56 -3.79
C ILE A 210 -9.13 -22.80 -3.47
N ILE A 211 -8.49 -23.12 -2.35
CA ILE A 211 -7.27 -22.43 -1.90
C ILE A 211 -6.10 -22.72 -2.84
N TYR A 212 -5.89 -23.99 -3.21
CA TYR A 212 -4.82 -24.44 -4.11
C TYR A 212 -4.98 -23.81 -5.51
N GLY A 213 -6.21 -23.71 -6.02
CA GLY A 213 -6.51 -23.08 -7.31
C GLY A 213 -6.09 -21.60 -7.38
N LEU A 214 -6.21 -20.88 -6.26
CA LEU A 214 -5.86 -19.46 -6.13
C LEU A 214 -4.40 -19.21 -5.67
N LEU A 215 -3.70 -20.26 -5.22
CA LEU A 215 -2.33 -20.18 -4.71
C LEU A 215 -1.34 -19.83 -5.84
N HIS A 216 -0.29 -19.08 -5.52
CA HIS A 216 0.62 -18.56 -6.53
C HIS A 216 1.35 -19.70 -7.27
N LYS A 217 1.55 -19.52 -8.59
CA LYS A 217 2.12 -20.56 -9.48
C LYS A 217 3.53 -21.00 -9.09
N ARG A 218 4.27 -20.22 -8.27
CA ARG A 218 5.57 -20.60 -7.70
C ARG A 218 5.43 -21.82 -6.78
N ILE A 219 4.39 -21.85 -5.95
CA ILE A 219 4.15 -22.90 -4.96
C ILE A 219 3.54 -24.13 -5.64
N ARG A 220 2.49 -23.95 -6.46
CA ARG A 220 1.85 -25.06 -7.21
C ARG A 220 2.80 -25.89 -8.08
N LYS A 221 3.93 -25.33 -8.52
CA LYS A 221 4.97 -26.07 -9.26
C LYS A 221 5.83 -26.99 -8.39
N ARG A 222 6.00 -26.65 -7.12
CA ARG A 222 6.79 -27.41 -6.13
C ARG A 222 5.89 -28.30 -5.25
N LEU A 223 4.60 -27.99 -5.15
CA LEU A 223 3.59 -28.70 -4.35
C LEU A 223 2.53 -29.40 -5.22
N PRO A 224 2.57 -30.73 -5.40
CA PRO A 224 1.52 -31.49 -6.07
C PRO A 224 0.25 -31.56 -5.20
N ARG A 225 -0.92 -31.41 -5.83
CA ARG A 225 -2.23 -31.37 -5.15
C ARG A 225 -2.49 -32.61 -4.28
N ASP A 226 -2.10 -33.79 -4.76
CA ASP A 226 -2.38 -35.09 -4.11
C ASP A 226 -1.61 -35.28 -2.81
N THR A 227 -0.55 -34.49 -2.58
CA THR A 227 0.23 -34.55 -1.33
C THR A 227 -0.42 -33.82 -0.16
N VAL A 228 -1.55 -33.15 -0.38
CA VAL A 228 -2.22 -32.27 0.58
C VAL A 228 -3.63 -32.80 0.86
N ASN A 229 -3.84 -33.28 2.08
CA ASN A 229 -5.13 -33.80 2.57
C ASN A 229 -5.80 -32.92 3.64
N SER A 230 -5.06 -31.95 4.21
CA SER A 230 -5.61 -30.97 5.16
C SER A 230 -5.06 -29.56 4.89
N ILE A 231 -5.83 -28.55 5.29
CA ILE A 231 -5.46 -27.12 5.18
C ILE A 231 -4.21 -26.82 6.01
N GLU A 232 -3.99 -27.49 7.13
CA GLU A 232 -2.81 -27.26 7.99
C GLU A 232 -1.54 -27.79 7.30
N SER A 233 -1.61 -29.00 6.73
CA SER A 233 -0.53 -29.52 5.89
C SER A 233 -0.27 -28.68 4.64
N LEU A 234 -1.28 -27.98 4.11
CA LEU A 234 -1.11 -27.03 3.00
C LEU A 234 -0.29 -25.80 3.43
N ILE A 235 -0.54 -25.27 4.64
CA ILE A 235 0.15 -24.10 5.19
C ILE A 235 1.63 -24.42 5.39
N ASP A 236 1.95 -25.49 6.13
CA ASP A 236 3.34 -25.82 6.45
C ASP A 236 4.16 -26.11 5.18
N LYS A 237 3.63 -26.92 4.25
CA LYS A 237 4.31 -27.19 2.98
C LYS A 237 4.44 -25.96 2.09
N ALA A 238 3.50 -25.01 2.16
CA ALA A 238 3.62 -23.75 1.44
C ALA A 238 4.71 -22.86 2.04
N ARG A 239 4.82 -22.81 3.38
CA ARG A 239 5.88 -22.10 4.11
C ARG A 239 7.26 -22.63 3.75
N ASP A 240 7.49 -23.94 3.86
CA ASP A 240 8.77 -24.60 3.52
C ASP A 240 9.20 -24.27 2.07
N ILE A 241 8.23 -24.24 1.15
CA ILE A 241 8.45 -23.92 -0.26
C ILE A 241 8.78 -22.44 -0.46
N GLU A 242 8.13 -21.52 0.24
CA GLU A 242 8.44 -20.09 0.15
C GLU A 242 9.80 -19.76 0.78
N GLU A 243 10.16 -20.37 1.90
CA GLU A 243 11.48 -20.27 2.53
C GLU A 243 12.58 -20.76 1.56
N SER A 244 12.41 -21.96 0.98
CA SER A 244 13.32 -22.48 -0.06
C SER A 244 13.45 -21.55 -1.28
N ILE A 245 12.38 -20.87 -1.71
CA ILE A 245 12.43 -19.89 -2.80
C ILE A 245 13.18 -18.61 -2.39
N MET A 246 13.05 -18.19 -1.12
CA MET A 246 13.79 -17.06 -0.56
C MET A 246 15.29 -17.37 -0.43
N GLU A 247 15.65 -18.58 -0.01
CA GLU A 247 17.04 -19.07 0.04
C GLU A 247 17.67 -19.16 -1.37
N ASP A 248 16.97 -19.75 -2.34
CA ASP A 248 17.39 -19.76 -3.76
C ASP A 248 17.70 -18.34 -4.27
N SER A 249 16.92 -17.35 -3.81
CA SER A 249 17.04 -15.95 -4.21
C SER A 249 18.18 -15.22 -3.48
N SER A 250 18.44 -15.54 -2.21
CA SER A 250 19.49 -14.90 -1.41
C SER A 250 20.89 -15.47 -1.72
N ALA A 251 21.01 -16.78 -1.97
CA ALA A 251 22.26 -17.44 -2.37
C ALA A 251 22.80 -16.93 -3.73
N SER A 252 21.89 -16.52 -4.62
CA SER A 252 22.24 -15.87 -5.89
C SER A 252 22.66 -14.40 -5.75
N THR A 253 22.49 -13.80 -4.56
CA THR A 253 22.87 -12.42 -4.23
C THR A 253 24.19 -12.35 -3.44
N SER A 254 24.44 -13.28 -2.51
CA SER A 254 25.64 -13.30 -1.68
C SER A 254 26.94 -13.66 -2.43
N SER A 255 26.83 -14.30 -3.59
CA SER A 255 27.96 -14.74 -4.42
C SER A 255 28.60 -13.65 -5.30
N GLN A 256 28.20 -12.37 -5.15
CA GLN A 256 28.78 -11.23 -5.89
C GLN A 256 29.61 -10.25 -5.03
N SER A 257 29.78 -10.50 -3.73
CA SER A 257 30.35 -9.51 -2.77
C SER A 257 31.82 -9.75 -2.38
N ALA A 258 32.65 -10.33 -3.25
CA ALA A 258 34.07 -10.51 -2.98
C ALA A 258 34.95 -10.44 -4.25
N HIS A 259 35.23 -9.22 -4.73
CA HIS A 259 36.57 -8.74 -5.15
C HIS A 259 36.48 -7.30 -5.69
N SER A 260 37.39 -6.43 -5.24
CA SER A 260 37.64 -5.06 -5.73
C SER A 260 39.09 -4.74 -5.32
N ALA A 261 39.96 -4.09 -6.09
CA ALA A 261 39.85 -3.37 -7.37
C ALA A 261 41.26 -3.44 -8.07
N PRO A 262 41.61 -2.66 -9.12
CA PRO A 262 40.84 -1.84 -10.08
C PRO A 262 41.00 -2.43 -11.52
N THR A 263 40.93 -1.77 -12.69
CA THR A 263 40.78 -0.37 -13.13
C THR A 263 40.08 -0.31 -14.52
N GLU A 264 39.76 0.89 -15.00
CA GLU A 264 39.68 1.32 -16.42
C GLU A 264 39.20 0.35 -17.52
N THR A 265 37.94 0.48 -17.93
CA THR A 265 37.53 1.11 -19.22
C THR A 265 36.02 1.03 -19.39
N THR A 266 35.36 2.14 -19.68
CA THR A 266 33.88 2.26 -19.69
C THR A 266 33.24 1.98 -21.06
N THR A 267 32.52 0.87 -21.18
CA THR A 267 31.25 0.78 -21.97
C THR A 267 30.51 -0.53 -21.65
N PRO A 268 29.20 -0.48 -21.32
CA PRO A 268 28.35 -1.67 -21.44
C PRO A 268 27.12 -1.45 -22.34
N THR A 269 26.66 -2.54 -22.94
CA THR A 269 25.47 -2.61 -23.80
C THR A 269 24.35 -3.42 -23.14
N ALA A 270 23.13 -2.85 -23.13
CA ALA A 270 21.82 -3.50 -23.02
C ALA A 270 21.45 -4.36 -21.79
N ARG A 271 20.16 -4.35 -21.42
CA ARG A 271 19.20 -5.45 -21.65
C ARG A 271 17.93 -5.32 -20.79
N SER A 272 16.77 -5.76 -21.32
CA SER A 272 15.73 -6.42 -20.52
C SER A 272 14.72 -7.19 -21.39
N ALA A 273 14.62 -8.51 -21.18
CA ALA A 273 13.45 -9.36 -21.48
C ALA A 273 13.64 -10.77 -20.85
N PRO A 274 12.57 -11.44 -20.35
CA PRO A 274 12.68 -12.57 -19.41
C PRO A 274 12.54 -13.97 -20.05
N ALA A 275 12.51 -15.01 -19.20
CA ALA A 275 12.61 -16.42 -19.56
C ALA A 275 11.27 -17.19 -19.60
N GLY A 276 11.26 -18.30 -20.35
CA GLY A 276 10.19 -19.29 -20.49
C GLY A 276 10.74 -20.74 -20.54
N PRO A 277 9.88 -21.78 -20.47
CA PRO A 277 10.14 -22.91 -19.55
C PRO A 277 10.44 -24.29 -20.17
N ARG A 278 10.69 -25.28 -19.28
CA ARG A 278 11.08 -26.68 -19.55
C ARG A 278 10.19 -27.67 -18.77
N ALA A 279 10.10 -28.90 -19.27
CA ALA A 279 9.65 -30.12 -18.56
C ALA A 279 10.58 -31.31 -18.94
N PRO A 280 10.31 -32.57 -18.52
CA PRO A 280 10.40 -33.10 -17.15
C PRO A 280 11.49 -34.19 -17.03
N ARG A 281 11.61 -34.90 -15.89
CA ARG A 281 12.40 -36.15 -15.78
C ARG A 281 11.83 -37.10 -14.71
N ALA A 282 11.93 -38.40 -14.97
CA ALA A 282 11.45 -39.49 -14.13
C ALA A 282 12.35 -39.83 -12.93
N ALA A 283 11.80 -40.64 -12.00
CA ALA A 283 12.39 -41.07 -10.75
C ALA A 283 13.46 -42.17 -10.90
N ALA A 284 14.30 -42.31 -9.86
CA ALA A 284 15.05 -43.52 -9.56
C ALA A 284 15.16 -43.66 -8.03
N THR A 285 14.83 -44.84 -7.51
CA THR A 285 14.82 -45.17 -6.08
C THR A 285 16.15 -45.80 -5.66
N CYS A 286 16.60 -45.57 -4.42
CA CYS A 286 17.58 -46.42 -3.76
C CYS A 286 17.26 -46.57 -2.26
N ASN A 287 17.39 -47.80 -1.75
CA ASN A 287 17.07 -48.17 -0.36
C ASN A 287 18.29 -48.01 0.56
N ASN A 288 18.03 -47.79 1.85
CA ASN A 288 19.03 -47.85 2.92
C ASN A 288 19.44 -49.29 3.25
N LEU A 289 20.73 -49.52 3.56
CA LEU A 289 21.17 -50.58 4.48
C LEU A 289 22.44 -50.12 5.23
N ALA A 290 22.67 -50.69 6.42
CA ALA A 290 23.59 -50.17 7.43
C ALA A 290 25.03 -50.72 7.35
N GLY A 291 25.98 -50.09 8.07
CA GLY A 291 27.29 -50.69 8.37
C GLY A 291 28.37 -49.68 8.83
N ASN A 292 28.96 -49.92 10.00
CA ASN A 292 30.05 -49.12 10.58
C ASN A 292 31.36 -49.19 9.77
N GLY A 293 32.20 -48.15 9.85
CA GLY A 293 33.60 -48.23 9.42
C GLY A 293 34.38 -46.92 9.53
N VAL A 294 35.27 -46.81 10.52
CA VAL A 294 36.27 -45.74 10.56
C VAL A 294 37.39 -46.05 9.56
N THR A 295 37.60 -45.18 8.57
CA THR A 295 38.94 -44.91 8.00
C THR A 295 38.92 -43.65 7.14
N THR A 296 39.73 -42.65 7.50
CA THR A 296 40.07 -41.53 6.63
C THR A 296 41.25 -41.93 5.72
N PRO A 297 41.09 -41.99 4.39
CA PRO A 297 42.24 -42.16 3.51
C PRO A 297 42.91 -40.80 3.24
N SER A 298 44.21 -40.74 3.52
CA SER A 298 45.07 -39.61 3.13
C SER A 298 45.04 -39.42 1.61
N LEU A 299 44.64 -38.22 1.15
CA LEU A 299 44.60 -37.89 -0.28
C LEU A 299 45.98 -37.47 -0.79
N SER A 300 46.49 -38.21 -1.77
CA SER A 300 47.64 -37.79 -2.59
C SER A 300 47.23 -36.67 -3.56
N GLY A 301 48.00 -35.58 -3.59
CA GLY A 301 47.60 -34.32 -4.25
C GLY A 301 47.40 -34.36 -5.77
N ALA A 302 47.84 -35.43 -6.46
CA ALA A 302 47.75 -35.56 -7.91
C ALA A 302 46.31 -35.86 -8.41
N GLY A 303 45.53 -36.65 -7.66
CA GLY A 303 44.16 -37.03 -8.07
C GLY A 303 43.17 -35.86 -7.98
N ALA A 304 43.38 -34.95 -7.01
CA ALA A 304 42.51 -33.80 -6.80
C ALA A 304 42.51 -32.82 -7.99
N GLN A 305 43.67 -32.54 -8.58
CA GLN A 305 43.79 -31.62 -9.71
C GLN A 305 43.09 -32.14 -10.98
N GLN A 306 43.18 -33.44 -11.26
CA GLN A 306 42.50 -34.07 -12.39
C GLN A 306 40.97 -34.08 -12.20
N SER A 307 40.52 -34.37 -10.98
CA SER A 307 39.09 -34.29 -10.61
C SER A 307 38.52 -32.88 -10.79
N ILE A 308 39.23 -31.83 -10.34
CA ILE A 308 38.81 -30.44 -10.51
C ILE A 308 38.76 -30.03 -12.00
N SER A 309 39.74 -30.46 -12.81
CA SER A 309 39.73 -30.19 -14.25
C SER A 309 38.50 -30.83 -14.93
N HIS A 310 38.18 -32.07 -14.56
CA HIS A 310 37.02 -32.79 -15.09
C HIS A 310 35.67 -32.18 -14.64
N THR A 311 35.54 -31.74 -13.38
CA THR A 311 34.32 -31.07 -12.90
C THR A 311 34.12 -29.70 -13.55
N VAL A 312 35.19 -28.94 -13.79
CA VAL A 312 35.10 -27.66 -14.54
C VAL A 312 34.74 -27.89 -16.01
N SER A 313 35.27 -28.94 -16.65
CA SER A 313 34.91 -29.29 -18.03
C SER A 313 33.43 -29.66 -18.17
N THR A 314 32.95 -30.57 -17.32
CA THR A 314 31.53 -30.99 -17.30
C THR A 314 30.58 -29.85 -16.89
N ALA A 315 31.01 -28.92 -16.03
CA ALA A 315 30.24 -27.71 -15.72
C ALA A 315 30.09 -26.78 -16.93
N LYS A 316 31.13 -26.65 -17.78
CA LYS A 316 31.05 -25.88 -19.04
C LYS A 316 30.12 -26.54 -20.05
N GLU A 317 30.27 -27.83 -20.30
CA GLU A 317 29.44 -28.59 -21.23
C GLU A 317 27.95 -28.55 -20.83
N THR A 318 27.64 -28.71 -19.53
CA THR A 318 26.27 -28.62 -19.03
C THR A 318 25.69 -27.20 -19.10
N LEU A 319 26.52 -26.15 -19.02
CA LEU A 319 26.10 -24.77 -19.24
C LEU A 319 25.81 -24.50 -20.73
N GLU A 320 26.70 -24.90 -21.64
CA GLU A 320 26.54 -24.75 -23.09
C GLU A 320 25.27 -25.46 -23.58
N ARG A 321 25.11 -26.73 -23.21
CA ARG A 321 23.88 -27.50 -23.50
C ARG A 321 22.62 -26.86 -22.92
N GLN A 322 22.70 -26.18 -21.78
CA GLN A 322 21.58 -25.40 -21.24
C GLN A 322 21.30 -24.12 -22.03
N GLN A 323 22.33 -23.44 -22.54
CA GLN A 323 22.17 -22.27 -23.40
C GLN A 323 21.50 -22.63 -24.73
N ASP A 324 21.94 -23.70 -25.39
CA ASP A 324 21.32 -24.20 -26.63
C ASP A 324 19.86 -24.60 -26.42
N VAL A 325 19.57 -25.31 -25.33
CA VAL A 325 18.19 -25.66 -24.96
C VAL A 325 17.35 -24.38 -24.78
N ARG A 326 17.82 -23.38 -24.03
CA ARG A 326 17.12 -22.09 -23.85
C ARG A 326 16.91 -21.35 -25.17
N LYS A 327 17.92 -21.33 -26.05
CA LYS A 327 17.85 -20.74 -27.40
C LYS A 327 16.79 -21.43 -28.26
N SER A 328 16.78 -22.77 -28.29
CA SER A 328 15.80 -23.55 -29.04
C SER A 328 14.36 -23.31 -28.59
N TYR A 329 14.11 -23.09 -27.29
CA TYR A 329 12.79 -22.72 -26.79
C TYR A 329 12.40 -21.27 -27.12
N ALA A 330 13.36 -20.34 -27.09
CA ALA A 330 13.12 -18.95 -27.47
C ALA A 330 12.80 -18.81 -28.97
N ASP A 331 13.52 -19.52 -29.83
CA ASP A 331 13.32 -19.47 -31.28
C ASP A 331 12.00 -20.18 -31.70
N LYS A 332 11.56 -21.23 -31.00
CA LYS A 332 10.22 -21.84 -31.20
C LYS A 332 9.06 -20.88 -30.98
N ASN A 333 9.22 -19.89 -30.09
CA ASN A 333 8.19 -18.91 -29.76
C ASN A 333 8.33 -17.59 -30.56
N ARG A 334 9.29 -17.49 -31.49
CA ARG A 334 9.35 -16.36 -32.43
C ARG A 334 8.34 -16.59 -33.55
N SER A 335 7.38 -15.67 -33.67
CA SER A 335 6.54 -15.58 -34.87
C SER A 335 7.41 -15.40 -36.12
N SER A 336 7.00 -16.00 -37.23
CA SER A 336 7.64 -15.76 -38.52
C SER A 336 7.67 -14.27 -38.82
N THR A 337 8.83 -13.79 -39.25
CA THR A 337 9.01 -12.40 -39.65
C THR A 337 8.32 -12.20 -40.99
N HIS A 338 7.38 -11.25 -41.08
CA HIS A 338 6.76 -10.91 -42.35
C HIS A 338 7.84 -10.40 -43.31
N GLU A 339 8.01 -11.08 -44.43
CA GLU A 339 8.89 -10.61 -45.49
C GLU A 339 8.14 -9.56 -46.30
N TYR A 340 8.79 -8.45 -46.61
CA TYR A 340 8.25 -7.41 -47.47
C TYR A 340 9.09 -7.35 -48.75
N LEU A 341 8.41 -7.14 -49.88
CA LEU A 341 9.04 -6.97 -51.19
C LEU A 341 9.26 -5.47 -51.47
N GLU A 342 10.14 -5.19 -52.42
CA GLU A 342 10.37 -3.82 -52.91
C GLU A 342 9.13 -3.37 -53.68
N GLY A 343 8.51 -2.26 -53.26
CA GLY A 343 7.20 -1.79 -53.73
C GLY A 343 6.03 -1.99 -52.74
N ASP A 344 6.18 -2.78 -51.67
CA ASP A 344 5.10 -2.98 -50.70
C ASP A 344 4.77 -1.69 -49.92
N LEU A 345 3.49 -1.37 -49.77
CA LEU A 345 3.02 -0.30 -48.91
C LEU A 345 2.92 -0.77 -47.45
N VAL A 346 3.52 -0.01 -46.53
CA VAL A 346 3.58 -0.35 -45.10
C VAL A 346 3.30 0.83 -44.17
N LEU A 347 2.58 0.54 -43.08
CA LEU A 347 2.30 1.46 -41.97
C LEU A 347 3.42 1.43 -40.92
N MET A 348 4.02 2.58 -40.64
CA MET A 348 5.15 2.69 -39.71
C MET A 348 4.73 3.10 -38.30
N ARG A 349 5.26 2.44 -37.25
CA ARG A 349 5.05 2.84 -35.85
C ARG A 349 5.49 4.29 -35.59
N THR A 350 4.64 5.06 -34.90
CA THR A 350 4.95 6.41 -34.42
C THR A 350 5.51 6.38 -33.00
N HIS A 351 6.38 7.34 -32.70
CA HIS A 351 6.92 7.57 -31.35
C HIS A 351 6.89 9.08 -31.06
N THR A 352 5.69 9.66 -31.12
CA THR A 352 5.46 11.08 -30.88
C THR A 352 5.25 11.35 -29.40
N LEU A 353 6.19 12.09 -28.81
CA LEU A 353 6.07 12.62 -27.45
C LEU A 353 5.07 13.79 -27.43
N SER A 354 4.36 13.96 -26.33
CA SER A 354 3.48 15.11 -26.11
C SER A 354 4.30 16.39 -25.93
N ASN A 355 3.92 17.47 -26.61
CA ASN A 355 4.52 18.79 -26.48
C ASN A 355 3.42 19.86 -26.50
N ALA A 356 3.11 20.40 -25.31
CA ALA A 356 2.06 21.41 -25.13
C ALA A 356 2.32 22.70 -25.91
N ALA A 357 3.59 23.14 -26.02
CA ALA A 357 3.96 24.35 -26.76
C ALA A 357 3.73 24.22 -28.28
N LYS A 358 3.64 22.99 -28.80
CA LYS A 358 3.27 22.71 -30.20
C LYS A 358 1.80 22.27 -30.36
N GLY A 359 1.01 22.28 -29.29
CA GLY A 359 -0.36 21.73 -29.28
C GLY A 359 -0.44 20.21 -29.45
N VAL A 360 0.68 19.49 -29.53
CA VAL A 360 0.70 18.05 -29.85
C VAL A 360 0.51 17.22 -28.59
N THR A 361 -0.62 16.51 -28.50
CA THR A 361 -0.88 15.55 -27.42
C THR A 361 -0.76 14.13 -27.94
N SER A 362 0.18 13.36 -27.40
CA SER A 362 0.52 11.99 -27.85
C SER A 362 -0.69 11.05 -27.95
N LYS A 363 -1.70 11.21 -27.08
CA LYS A 363 -2.94 10.41 -27.07
C LYS A 363 -3.79 10.54 -28.35
N PHE A 364 -3.72 11.68 -29.05
CA PHE A 364 -4.50 11.94 -30.26
C PHE A 364 -3.75 11.60 -31.57
N ASN A 365 -2.45 11.28 -31.50
CA ASN A 365 -1.70 10.92 -32.70
C ASN A 365 -1.86 9.42 -33.01
N PRO A 366 -2.12 9.00 -34.26
CA PRO A 366 -2.20 7.58 -34.62
C PRO A 366 -0.93 6.80 -34.25
N LYS A 367 -1.12 5.60 -33.70
CA LYS A 367 -0.03 4.69 -33.27
C LYS A 367 0.86 4.20 -34.43
N ARG A 368 0.34 4.31 -35.65
CA ARG A 368 1.04 4.07 -36.91
C ARG A 368 0.66 5.17 -37.89
N ASP A 369 1.61 5.53 -38.73
CA ASP A 369 1.56 6.67 -39.65
C ASP A 369 1.95 6.21 -41.05
N GLY A 370 1.38 6.89 -42.05
CA GLY A 370 1.66 6.84 -43.49
C GLY A 370 1.55 5.47 -44.19
N PRO A 371 1.02 5.41 -45.42
CA PRO A 371 1.52 4.43 -46.38
C PRO A 371 2.93 4.87 -46.80
N TYR A 372 3.95 4.12 -46.38
CA TYR A 372 5.33 4.26 -46.84
C TYR A 372 5.65 3.09 -47.78
N VAL A 373 6.40 3.34 -48.85
CA VAL A 373 6.81 2.26 -49.78
C VAL A 373 8.13 1.63 -49.32
N VAL A 374 8.21 0.30 -49.34
CA VAL A 374 9.45 -0.43 -49.09
C VAL A 374 10.36 -0.28 -50.31
N SER A 375 11.48 0.42 -50.15
CA SER A 375 12.44 0.67 -51.23
C SER A 375 13.46 -0.46 -51.37
N LYS A 376 14.00 -1.00 -50.26
CA LYS A 376 15.01 -2.07 -50.30
C LYS A 376 15.13 -2.86 -49.00
N LYS A 377 15.32 -4.18 -49.08
CA LYS A 377 15.72 -5.03 -47.95
C LYS A 377 17.23 -4.88 -47.70
N VAL A 378 17.61 -4.29 -46.56
CA VAL A 378 19.04 -4.08 -46.18
C VAL A 378 19.58 -5.22 -45.33
N SER A 379 18.70 -5.88 -44.58
CA SER A 379 18.99 -7.01 -43.70
C SER A 379 17.72 -7.86 -43.57
N PRO A 380 17.78 -9.15 -43.20
CA PRO A 380 16.58 -9.97 -43.03
C PRO A 380 15.48 -9.36 -42.16
N THR A 381 15.84 -8.49 -41.21
CA THR A 381 14.91 -7.79 -40.32
C THR A 381 14.81 -6.28 -40.53
N THR A 382 15.52 -5.69 -41.50
CA THR A 382 15.62 -4.22 -41.66
C THR A 382 15.43 -3.79 -43.12
N TYR A 383 14.47 -2.90 -43.34
CA TYR A 383 14.07 -2.38 -44.64
C TYR A 383 14.32 -0.87 -44.73
N LEU A 384 14.65 -0.38 -45.92
CA LEU A 384 14.62 1.04 -46.27
C LEU A 384 13.22 1.41 -46.73
N LEU A 385 12.69 2.51 -46.19
CA LEU A 385 11.40 3.07 -46.58
C LEU A 385 11.59 4.38 -47.33
N ALA A 386 10.69 4.64 -48.27
CA ALA A 386 10.55 5.91 -48.98
C ALA A 386 9.12 6.44 -48.90
N HIS A 387 8.94 7.71 -49.21
CA HIS A 387 7.61 8.30 -49.43
C HIS A 387 7.05 7.91 -50.79
N ASP A 388 5.79 7.46 -50.83
CA ASP A 388 5.08 7.04 -52.04
C ASP A 388 5.05 8.13 -53.13
N LYS A 389 4.67 9.37 -52.77
CA LYS A 389 4.56 10.50 -53.72
C LYS A 389 5.89 11.15 -54.09
N THR A 390 6.90 11.11 -53.21
CA THR A 390 8.13 11.93 -53.34
C THR A 390 9.36 11.09 -53.71
N GLY A 391 9.35 9.78 -53.47
CA GLY A 391 10.52 8.91 -53.64
C GLY A 391 11.67 9.14 -52.65
N GLU A 392 11.57 10.13 -51.75
CA GLU A 392 12.62 10.44 -50.78
C GLU A 392 12.78 9.32 -49.75
N ILE A 393 14.04 8.89 -49.53
CA ILE A 393 14.39 7.80 -48.61
C ILE A 393 14.32 8.29 -47.16
N PHE A 394 13.30 7.81 -46.44
CA PHE A 394 12.95 8.21 -45.09
C PHE A 394 13.81 7.52 -44.00
N GLY A 395 14.46 6.41 -44.34
CA GLY A 395 15.47 5.74 -43.51
C GLY A 395 15.27 4.23 -43.32
N LYS A 396 16.12 3.65 -42.46
CA LYS A 396 16.13 2.21 -42.13
C LYS A 396 15.20 1.92 -40.94
N TYR A 397 14.31 0.95 -41.09
CA TYR A 397 13.36 0.54 -40.06
C TYR A 397 13.32 -0.98 -39.86
N HIS A 398 13.16 -1.40 -38.61
CA HIS A 398 13.06 -2.82 -38.26
C HIS A 398 11.66 -3.34 -38.58
N VAL A 399 11.58 -4.58 -39.04
CA VAL A 399 10.36 -5.26 -39.49
C VAL A 399 9.20 -5.24 -38.46
N SER A 400 9.51 -5.20 -37.16
CA SER A 400 8.54 -5.10 -36.06
C SER A 400 7.83 -3.74 -35.94
N ASP A 401 8.41 -2.70 -36.53
CA ASP A 401 7.83 -1.35 -36.58
C ASP A 401 6.95 -1.16 -37.82
N LEU A 402 7.01 -2.08 -38.78
CA LEU A 402 6.20 -2.10 -40.00
C LEU A 402 4.91 -2.90 -39.78
N ARG A 403 3.92 -2.64 -40.63
CA ARG A 403 2.76 -3.51 -40.89
C ARG A 403 2.37 -3.35 -42.36
N PRO A 404 1.85 -4.39 -43.03
CA PRO A 404 1.28 -4.23 -44.36
C PRO A 404 0.15 -3.19 -44.33
N TYR A 405 0.11 -2.32 -45.33
CA TYR A 405 -1.01 -1.42 -45.60
C TYR A 405 -1.91 -2.06 -46.65
N HIS A 406 -3.18 -2.23 -46.33
CA HIS A 406 -4.20 -2.63 -47.30
C HIS A 406 -5.02 -1.40 -47.64
N ALA A 407 -4.86 -0.89 -48.86
CA ALA A 407 -5.66 0.22 -49.35
C ALA A 407 -7.15 -0.19 -49.39
N ARG A 408 -8.03 0.71 -48.95
CA ARG A 408 -9.41 0.73 -49.45
C ARG A 408 -9.41 1.55 -50.74
N GLU A 409 -10.19 1.13 -51.71
CA GLU A 409 -10.31 1.78 -53.02
C GLU A 409 -10.58 3.29 -52.84
N GLY A 410 -9.67 4.14 -53.35
CA GLY A 410 -9.88 5.59 -53.46
C GLY A 410 -8.88 6.48 -52.72
N GLU A 411 -8.41 6.13 -51.52
CA GLU A 411 -7.63 7.07 -50.68
C GLU A 411 -6.40 6.45 -50.00
N CYS A 412 -5.22 6.98 -50.35
CA CYS A 412 -3.98 6.83 -49.58
C CYS A 412 -3.82 8.08 -48.68
N PRO A 413 -4.15 8.01 -47.37
CA PRO A 413 -4.07 9.16 -46.48
C PRO A 413 -2.61 9.57 -46.29
N GLU A 414 -2.33 10.87 -46.33
CA GLU A 414 -0.95 11.36 -46.18
C GLU A 414 -0.42 11.11 -44.76
N PRO A 415 0.92 10.92 -44.61
CA PRO A 415 1.54 10.83 -43.30
C PRO A 415 1.26 12.12 -42.50
N ILE A 416 0.56 11.98 -41.36
CA ILE A 416 0.07 13.12 -40.56
C ILE A 416 1.23 13.91 -39.97
N ILE A 417 2.39 13.25 -39.77
CA ILE A 417 3.62 13.88 -39.30
C ILE A 417 4.78 13.34 -40.13
N PRO A 418 5.21 14.03 -41.21
CA PRO A 418 6.43 13.68 -41.92
C PRO A 418 7.63 13.76 -40.96
N LYS A 419 8.19 12.61 -40.58
CA LYS A 419 9.37 12.60 -39.70
C LYS A 419 10.59 13.03 -40.52
N ARG A 420 11.30 14.04 -40.05
CA ARG A 420 12.56 14.49 -40.65
C ARG A 420 13.57 13.33 -40.68
N ASN A 421 14.36 13.24 -41.75
CA ASN A 421 15.42 12.25 -41.95
C ASN A 421 16.26 12.03 -40.69
N ARG A 422 16.35 10.75 -40.25
CA ARG A 422 17.06 10.36 -39.03
C ARG A 422 18.57 10.38 -39.28
N GLY A 423 19.22 11.42 -38.77
CA GLY A 423 20.68 11.52 -38.69
C GLY A 423 21.10 12.77 -37.92
N ARG A 424 22.32 12.75 -37.37
CA ARG A 424 23.01 14.01 -37.04
C ARG A 424 23.25 14.73 -38.38
N PRO A 425 22.98 16.04 -38.52
CA PRO A 425 23.40 16.76 -39.71
C PRO A 425 24.90 16.52 -39.93
N ARG A 426 25.29 16.23 -41.18
CA ARG A 426 26.71 16.19 -41.53
C ARG A 426 27.29 17.58 -41.23
N LYS A 427 28.42 17.58 -40.52
CA LYS A 427 29.07 18.78 -40.00
C LYS A 427 29.90 19.43 -41.10
#